data_AF-A0A972GBI2-F1
#
_entry.id   AF-A0A972GBI2-F1
#
_cell.length_a   1.000
_cell.length_b   1.000
_cell.length_c   1.000
_cell.angle_alpha   90.00
_cell.angle_beta   90.00
_cell.angle_gamma   90.00
#
_symmetry.space_group_name_H-M   'P 1'
#
loop_
_entity.id
_entity.type
_entity.pdbx_description
1 polymer ?
#
loop_
_entity_poly.entity_id
_entity_poly.type
_entity_poly.pdbx_seq_one_letter_code
_entity_poly.pdbx_strand_id
1 'polypeptide(L)'
;MQFTDNLPTGLTNISNVNVIASGIPAPSIEISGTTLLVPDSADDTFDLLQSAVVTITFDAEIDTIVTPGQTITNTGSVTWTSVEGDNPDERTSGDGPINGGGLNDYETDDDVAFDIDNAAFSKALESTSASHTTGNDLTIGEIVMYTLAITLPEGIVPSLQVIDQLPEGLAYVVGTLSIDTGNFNGSVPAASVTAGGDSGDDITIDFGVITTTADNDATNNTFTLRFQAQVMDEDDVIGLNPPGQTTLVNRATLQISSQPTIPSNDVNVTVVEPQMEISKTFNPDRAAANDVVQVTLIVTNTGYIRGI
;
A
#
# COMPACT_ATOMS: atom_id res chain seq x y z
N MET A 1 -33.33 32.13 1.53
CA MET A 1 -32.36 31.11 1.08
C MET A 1 -32.09 30.12 2.22
N GLN A 2 -31.57 28.94 1.87
CA GLN A 2 -31.17 27.86 2.79
C GLN A 2 -29.86 27.23 2.28
N PHE A 3 -28.96 26.88 3.19
CA PHE A 3 -27.76 26.08 2.95
C PHE A 3 -27.92 24.75 3.67
N THR A 4 -27.53 23.67 2.99
CA THR A 4 -27.54 22.32 3.52
C THR A 4 -26.25 21.62 3.15
N ASP A 5 -25.63 20.95 4.10
CA ASP A 5 -24.50 20.05 3.87
C ASP A 5 -24.79 18.72 4.55
N ASN A 6 -24.81 17.64 3.78
CA ASN A 6 -24.99 16.28 4.29
C ASN A 6 -23.65 15.58 4.24
N LEU A 7 -23.06 15.28 5.40
CA LEU A 7 -21.78 14.60 5.41
C LEU A 7 -21.88 13.26 4.66
N PRO A 8 -20.95 12.99 3.73
CA PRO A 8 -20.88 11.74 3.02
C PRO A 8 -20.52 10.58 3.96
N THR A 9 -20.75 9.36 3.50
CA THR A 9 -20.23 8.16 4.19
C THR A 9 -18.72 8.26 4.35
N GLY A 10 -18.23 8.07 5.57
CA GLY A 10 -16.81 8.23 5.91
C GLY A 10 -16.51 9.49 6.73
N LEU A 11 -17.46 10.43 6.82
CA LEU A 11 -17.42 11.54 7.78
C LEU A 11 -18.57 11.42 8.77
N THR A 12 -18.29 11.78 10.03
CA THR A 12 -19.23 11.70 11.14
C THR A 12 -19.00 12.86 12.12
N ASN A 13 -19.84 12.93 13.16
CA ASN A 13 -19.71 13.84 14.30
C ASN A 13 -19.37 15.30 13.93
N ILE A 14 -20.35 16.04 13.41
CA ILE A 14 -20.23 17.48 13.20
C ILE A 14 -20.02 18.18 14.55
N SER A 15 -18.93 18.94 14.68
CA SER A 15 -18.59 19.66 15.90
C SER A 15 -17.95 21.02 15.58
N ASN A 16 -17.68 21.83 16.62
CA ASN A 16 -17.05 23.16 16.51
C ASN A 16 -17.68 24.09 15.45
N VAL A 17 -19.00 23.98 15.28
CA VAL A 17 -19.73 24.76 14.28
C VAL A 17 -19.77 26.23 14.66
N ASN A 18 -19.44 27.09 13.71
CA ASN A 18 -19.49 28.52 13.85
C ASN A 18 -20.04 29.15 12.56
N VAL A 19 -21.03 30.03 12.73
CA VAL A 19 -21.65 30.80 11.66
C VAL A 19 -21.42 32.27 11.94
N ILE A 20 -20.67 32.93 11.06
CA ILE A 20 -20.45 34.38 11.12
C ILE A 20 -21.04 35.02 9.88
N ALA A 21 -21.58 36.23 10.05
CA ALA A 21 -22.11 37.00 8.94
C ALA A 21 -21.60 38.44 8.94
N SER A 22 -21.50 39.01 7.74
CA SER A 22 -21.19 40.41 7.50
C SER A 22 -22.27 41.00 6.60
N GLY A 23 -22.79 42.17 6.94
CA GLY A 23 -23.88 42.83 6.19
C GLY A 23 -25.30 42.39 6.56
N ILE A 24 -25.45 41.29 7.31
CA ILE A 24 -26.71 40.81 7.91
C ILE A 24 -26.42 40.24 9.32
N PRO A 25 -27.44 40.08 10.19
CA PRO A 25 -27.32 39.22 11.37
C PRO A 25 -26.93 37.79 10.98
N ALA A 26 -26.13 37.11 11.80
CA ALA A 26 -25.81 35.71 11.56
C ALA A 26 -27.10 34.87 11.62
N PRO A 27 -27.38 34.03 10.61
CA PRO A 27 -28.51 33.12 10.64
C PRO A 27 -28.33 32.07 11.74
N SER A 28 -29.44 31.46 12.15
CA SER A 28 -29.44 30.29 13.03
C SER A 28 -28.82 29.07 12.33
N ILE A 29 -28.60 28.01 13.10
CA ILE A 29 -27.96 26.78 12.62
C ILE A 29 -28.58 25.58 13.30
N GLU A 30 -28.84 24.53 12.53
CA GLU A 30 -29.25 23.22 13.04
C GLU A 30 -28.30 22.12 12.56
N ILE A 31 -28.03 21.17 13.45
CA ILE A 31 -27.34 19.93 13.12
C ILE A 31 -28.31 18.80 13.42
N SER A 32 -28.68 18.03 12.40
CA SER A 32 -29.56 16.87 12.52
C SER A 32 -28.84 15.63 12.00
N GLY A 33 -28.25 14.87 12.92
CA GLY A 33 -27.39 13.75 12.57
C GLY A 33 -26.13 14.20 11.83
N THR A 34 -26.00 13.82 10.57
CA THR A 34 -24.89 14.19 9.66
C THR A 34 -25.24 15.37 8.75
N THR A 35 -26.40 16.02 8.97
CA THR A 35 -26.84 17.17 8.17
C THR A 35 -26.62 18.47 8.94
N LEU A 36 -25.95 19.43 8.30
CA LEU A 36 -25.83 20.82 8.73
C LEU A 36 -26.79 21.69 7.91
N LEU A 37 -27.63 22.48 8.58
CA LEU A 37 -28.67 23.30 7.96
C LEU A 37 -28.59 24.75 8.45
N VAL A 38 -28.51 25.72 7.52
CA VAL A 38 -28.55 27.16 7.78
C VAL A 38 -29.66 27.80 6.94
N PRO A 39 -30.70 28.42 7.52
CA PRO A 39 -30.91 28.61 8.95
C PRO A 39 -31.42 27.31 9.59
N ASP A 40 -31.72 27.32 10.89
CA ASP A 40 -32.39 26.16 11.50
C ASP A 40 -33.79 25.90 10.89
N SER A 41 -34.32 24.69 11.06
CA SER A 41 -35.60 24.30 10.47
C SER A 41 -36.82 25.06 11.03
N ALA A 42 -36.68 25.80 12.13
CA ALA A 42 -37.75 26.63 12.67
C ALA A 42 -37.84 27.98 11.94
N ASP A 43 -36.72 28.47 11.42
CA ASP A 43 -36.63 29.74 10.68
C ASP A 43 -36.89 29.56 9.17
N ASP A 44 -36.81 28.34 8.63
CA ASP A 44 -37.05 27.91 7.23
C ASP A 44 -36.08 28.54 6.22
N THR A 45 -36.02 29.88 6.13
CA THR A 45 -35.13 30.62 5.24
C THR A 45 -34.61 31.92 5.87
N PHE A 46 -33.47 32.43 5.37
CA PHE A 46 -32.98 33.77 5.71
C PHE A 46 -32.67 34.59 4.45
N ASP A 47 -32.56 35.91 4.59
CA ASP A 47 -32.21 36.82 3.51
C ASP A 47 -30.71 37.14 3.50
N LEU A 48 -30.06 36.88 2.35
CA LEU A 48 -28.68 37.31 2.10
C LEU A 48 -28.68 38.51 1.16
N LEU A 49 -28.45 39.69 1.72
CA LEU A 49 -28.42 40.94 0.98
C LEU A 49 -27.23 41.00 0.01
N GLN A 50 -27.31 41.88 -1.00
CA GLN A 50 -26.19 42.13 -1.90
C GLN A 50 -24.92 42.47 -1.11
N SER A 51 -23.83 41.77 -1.43
CA SER A 51 -22.52 41.90 -0.78
C SER A 51 -22.47 41.48 0.70
N ALA A 52 -23.56 40.97 1.27
CA ALA A 52 -23.50 40.28 2.55
C ALA A 52 -22.82 38.91 2.36
N VAL A 53 -22.16 38.43 3.41
CA VAL A 53 -21.43 37.17 3.41
C VAL A 53 -21.79 36.40 4.67
N VAL A 54 -22.09 35.12 4.51
CA VAL A 54 -22.18 34.15 5.61
C VAL A 54 -21.01 33.18 5.44
N THR A 55 -20.25 32.96 6.51
CA THR A 55 -19.17 31.98 6.56
C THR A 55 -19.52 30.94 7.61
N ILE A 56 -19.54 29.69 7.18
CA ILE A 56 -19.83 28.53 8.01
C ILE A 56 -18.53 27.73 8.11
N THR A 57 -18.12 27.43 9.34
CA THR A 57 -16.98 26.54 9.62
C THR A 57 -17.44 25.47 10.60
N PHE A 58 -17.04 24.22 10.35
CA PHE A 58 -17.30 23.10 11.24
C PHE A 58 -16.18 22.08 11.12
N ASP A 59 -16.05 21.24 12.14
CA ASP A 59 -15.20 20.05 12.13
C ASP A 59 -16.07 18.82 11.91
N ALA A 60 -15.52 17.82 11.21
CA ALA A 60 -16.09 16.48 11.08
C ALA A 60 -15.01 15.45 11.39
N GLU A 61 -15.39 14.34 12.01
CA GLU A 61 -14.51 13.21 12.29
C GLU A 61 -14.51 12.22 11.11
N ILE A 62 -13.35 11.64 10.82
CA ILE A 62 -13.25 10.55 9.86
C ILE A 62 -13.75 9.27 10.54
N ASP A 63 -14.74 8.61 9.93
CA ASP A 63 -15.29 7.36 10.46
C ASP A 63 -14.29 6.20 10.26
N THR A 64 -14.18 5.33 11.25
CA THR A 64 -13.38 4.09 11.19
C THR A 64 -13.76 3.13 10.07
N ILE A 65 -14.94 3.28 9.44
CA ILE A 65 -15.36 2.45 8.31
C ILE A 65 -14.62 2.77 7.00
N VAL A 66 -13.86 3.87 6.95
CA VAL A 66 -13.12 4.24 5.74
C VAL A 66 -12.04 3.21 5.41
N THR A 67 -11.72 3.13 4.13
CA THR A 67 -10.69 2.21 3.62
C THR A 67 -9.46 2.99 3.12
N PRO A 68 -8.24 2.45 3.22
CA PRO A 68 -7.05 3.10 2.67
C PRO A 68 -7.19 3.48 1.19
N GLY A 69 -6.77 4.70 0.84
CA GLY A 69 -6.87 5.24 -0.52
C GLY A 69 -8.28 5.59 -0.98
N GLN A 70 -9.29 5.56 -0.10
CA GLN A 70 -10.65 6.02 -0.41
C GLN A 70 -10.68 7.54 -0.60
N THR A 71 -11.35 8.00 -1.65
CA THR A 71 -11.74 9.41 -1.80
C THR A 71 -13.10 9.65 -1.16
N ILE A 72 -13.20 10.68 -0.32
CA ILE A 72 -14.45 11.17 0.27
C ILE A 72 -14.77 12.52 -0.35
N THR A 73 -15.94 12.64 -0.97
CA THR A 73 -16.44 13.90 -1.55
C THR A 73 -17.56 14.46 -0.68
N ASN A 74 -17.38 15.66 -0.15
CA ASN A 74 -18.40 16.40 0.59
C ASN A 74 -19.00 17.48 -0.31
N THR A 75 -20.33 17.60 -0.31
CA THR A 75 -21.06 18.54 -1.17
C THR A 75 -21.98 19.40 -0.32
N GLY A 76 -21.76 20.72 -0.38
CA GLY A 76 -22.65 21.71 0.20
C GLY A 76 -23.59 22.26 -0.87
N SER A 77 -24.87 22.38 -0.56
CA SER A 77 -25.88 22.95 -1.46
C SER A 77 -26.52 24.17 -0.87
N VAL A 78 -26.88 25.11 -1.73
CA VAL A 78 -27.66 26.30 -1.40
C VAL A 78 -28.89 26.36 -2.29
N THR A 79 -30.05 26.65 -1.71
CA THR A 79 -31.29 26.93 -2.43
C THR A 79 -31.82 28.32 -2.05
N TRP A 80 -32.49 28.99 -2.99
CA TRP A 80 -33.10 30.29 -2.75
C TRP A 80 -34.40 30.43 -3.56
N THR A 81 -35.10 31.55 -3.39
CA THR A 81 -36.28 31.90 -4.17
C THR A 81 -36.16 33.33 -4.67
N SER A 82 -36.84 33.64 -5.77
CA SER A 82 -36.95 34.99 -6.33
C SER A 82 -37.71 35.99 -5.46
N VAL A 83 -38.58 35.52 -4.56
CA VAL A 83 -39.47 36.36 -3.76
C VAL A 83 -39.71 35.72 -2.41
N GLU A 84 -39.90 36.55 -1.39
CA GLU A 84 -40.18 36.07 -0.03
C GLU A 84 -41.62 35.56 0.11
N GLY A 85 -41.78 34.45 0.83
CA GLY A 85 -43.08 33.85 1.19
C GLY A 85 -43.71 32.98 0.10
N ASP A 86 -44.78 32.28 0.47
CA ASP A 86 -45.53 31.38 -0.43
C ASP A 86 -46.17 32.17 -1.58
N ASN A 87 -45.57 32.08 -2.76
CA ASN A 87 -46.05 32.74 -3.97
C ASN A 87 -46.06 31.73 -5.12
N PRO A 88 -47.24 31.40 -5.68
CA PRO A 88 -47.34 30.41 -6.76
C PRO A 88 -46.64 30.81 -8.06
N ASP A 89 -46.30 32.10 -8.22
CA ASP A 89 -45.55 32.63 -9.36
C ASP A 89 -44.05 32.80 -9.06
N GLU A 90 -43.56 32.31 -7.91
CA GLU A 90 -42.15 32.38 -7.56
C GLU A 90 -41.28 31.41 -8.38
N ARG A 91 -40.02 31.78 -8.55
CA ARG A 91 -38.96 30.91 -9.01
C ARG A 91 -38.27 30.27 -7.80
N THR A 92 -38.33 28.94 -7.69
CA THR A 92 -37.72 28.12 -6.62
C THR A 92 -36.65 27.16 -7.15
N SER A 93 -36.00 26.40 -6.26
CA SER A 93 -35.30 25.16 -6.63
C SER A 93 -36.24 24.15 -7.34
N GLY A 94 -35.72 23.33 -8.25
CA GLY A 94 -36.50 22.26 -8.92
C GLY A 94 -36.31 22.08 -10.44
N ASP A 95 -35.77 23.07 -11.14
CA ASP A 95 -35.33 22.95 -12.55
C ASP A 95 -34.01 23.70 -12.81
N GLY A 96 -33.09 23.64 -11.84
CA GLY A 96 -31.74 24.16 -11.91
C GLY A 96 -30.68 23.09 -12.23
N PRO A 97 -29.38 23.44 -12.18
CA PRO A 97 -28.28 22.55 -12.55
C PRO A 97 -28.23 21.24 -11.74
N ILE A 98 -28.59 21.29 -10.46
CA ILE A 98 -28.66 20.11 -9.57
C ILE A 98 -29.74 19.13 -10.04
N ASN A 99 -30.86 19.63 -10.59
CA ASN A 99 -31.98 18.82 -11.08
C ASN A 99 -32.02 18.67 -12.63
N GLY A 100 -30.98 19.09 -13.35
CA GLY A 100 -30.86 18.95 -14.81
C GLY A 100 -31.81 19.83 -15.63
N GLY A 101 -32.38 20.89 -15.04
CA GLY A 101 -33.21 21.88 -15.72
C GLY A 101 -32.42 23.13 -16.15
N GLY A 102 -33.03 23.98 -16.97
CA GLY A 102 -32.32 25.08 -17.64
C GLY A 102 -32.69 26.51 -17.21
N LEU A 103 -33.91 26.77 -16.73
CA LEU A 103 -34.40 28.15 -16.58
C LEU A 103 -34.59 28.59 -15.13
N ASN A 104 -34.49 27.71 -14.14
CA ASN A 104 -34.74 28.03 -12.72
C ASN A 104 -33.57 27.56 -11.84
N ASP A 105 -32.46 28.28 -11.97
CA ASP A 105 -31.17 28.04 -11.34
C ASP A 105 -31.09 28.50 -9.88
N TYR A 106 -32.21 28.48 -9.16
CA TYR A 106 -32.31 28.93 -7.76
C TYR A 106 -31.78 27.90 -6.76
N GLU A 107 -30.76 27.17 -7.21
CA GLU A 107 -30.02 26.16 -6.48
C GLU A 107 -28.61 26.07 -7.06
N THR A 108 -27.62 25.91 -6.20
CA THR A 108 -26.24 25.63 -6.60
C THR A 108 -25.57 24.80 -5.52
N ASP A 109 -24.60 24.01 -5.91
CA ASP A 109 -23.74 23.25 -5.03
C ASP A 109 -22.28 23.50 -5.38
N ASP A 110 -21.42 23.12 -4.45
CA ASP A 110 -20.00 22.97 -4.67
C ASP A 110 -19.51 21.77 -3.86
N ASP A 111 -18.54 21.06 -4.40
CA ASP A 111 -18.00 19.86 -3.78
C ASP A 111 -16.48 19.93 -3.69
N VAL A 112 -15.95 19.23 -2.68
CA VAL A 112 -14.52 19.04 -2.52
C VAL A 112 -14.24 17.62 -2.06
N ALA A 113 -13.17 17.05 -2.60
CA ALA A 113 -12.71 15.72 -2.27
C ALA A 113 -11.50 15.75 -1.34
N PHE A 114 -11.46 14.77 -0.43
CA PHE A 114 -10.33 14.46 0.43
C PHE A 114 -10.00 12.97 0.32
N ASP A 115 -8.72 12.63 0.24
CA ASP A 115 -8.25 11.25 0.14
C ASP A 115 -7.78 10.74 1.51
N ILE A 116 -8.27 9.55 1.88
CA ILE A 116 -7.71 8.78 2.99
C ILE A 116 -6.30 8.31 2.60
N ASP A 117 -5.38 8.38 3.56
CA ASP A 117 -4.01 7.90 3.37
C ASP A 117 -3.98 6.49 2.76
N ASN A 118 -2.95 6.21 1.97
CA ASN A 118 -2.77 4.90 1.37
C ASN A 118 -1.88 4.01 2.25
N ALA A 119 -1.94 2.70 2.04
CA ALA A 119 -1.02 1.77 2.66
C ALA A 119 0.42 1.96 2.15
N ALA A 120 1.39 1.67 3.00
CA ALA A 120 2.80 1.58 2.61
C ALA A 120 3.26 0.12 2.59
N PHE A 121 4.08 -0.23 1.60
CA PHE A 121 4.52 -1.60 1.37
C PHE A 121 5.99 -1.64 0.98
N SER A 122 6.78 -2.49 1.64
CA SER A 122 8.21 -2.64 1.35
C SER A 122 8.69 -4.06 1.54
N LYS A 123 9.79 -4.40 0.86
CA LYS A 123 10.39 -5.73 0.87
C LYS A 123 11.86 -5.63 1.23
N ALA A 124 12.36 -6.58 2.02
CA ALA A 124 13.78 -6.68 2.33
C ALA A 124 14.26 -8.13 2.37
N LEU A 125 15.58 -8.30 2.19
CA LEU A 125 16.29 -9.53 2.52
C LEU A 125 16.68 -9.45 4.00
N GLU A 126 16.18 -10.37 4.82
CA GLU A 126 16.44 -10.39 6.26
C GLU A 126 17.70 -11.18 6.60
N SER A 127 17.86 -12.37 6.02
CA SER A 127 19.01 -13.24 6.25
C SER A 127 19.13 -14.32 5.18
N THR A 128 20.25 -15.02 5.17
CA THR A 128 20.52 -16.15 4.29
C THR A 128 21.13 -17.30 5.09
N SER A 129 21.02 -18.53 4.57
CA SER A 129 21.42 -19.73 5.31
C SER A 129 22.91 -20.08 5.21
N ALA A 130 23.63 -19.57 4.19
CA ALA A 130 25.02 -19.96 3.97
C ALA A 130 25.99 -19.00 4.65
N SER A 131 26.86 -19.52 5.51
CA SER A 131 27.88 -18.73 6.20
C SER A 131 29.10 -18.38 5.34
N HIS A 132 29.17 -18.94 4.12
CA HIS A 132 30.28 -18.76 3.20
C HIS A 132 29.98 -17.79 2.06
N THR A 133 28.77 -17.24 2.02
CA THR A 133 28.35 -16.09 1.22
C THR A 133 28.23 -14.85 2.11
N THR A 134 28.09 -13.67 1.50
CA THR A 134 27.96 -12.41 2.23
C THR A 134 26.99 -11.47 1.53
N GLY A 135 26.18 -10.75 2.32
CA GLY A 135 25.26 -9.76 1.77
C GLY A 135 24.21 -10.42 0.88
N ASN A 136 24.18 -10.02 -0.39
CA ASN A 136 23.18 -10.47 -1.36
C ASN A 136 23.71 -11.55 -2.31
N ASP A 137 24.94 -12.00 -2.13
CA ASP A 137 25.50 -13.13 -2.87
C ASP A 137 24.90 -14.43 -2.32
N LEU A 138 24.37 -15.30 -3.18
CA LEU A 138 23.79 -16.58 -2.79
C LEU A 138 24.35 -17.73 -3.63
N THR A 139 24.50 -18.91 -3.04
CA THR A 139 24.80 -20.12 -3.81
C THR A 139 23.54 -20.87 -4.22
N ILE A 140 23.66 -21.73 -5.23
CA ILE A 140 22.63 -22.74 -5.52
C ILE A 140 22.33 -23.55 -4.25
N GLY A 141 21.06 -23.76 -3.97
CA GLY A 141 20.54 -24.44 -2.78
C GLY A 141 20.48 -23.59 -1.51
N GLU A 142 21.03 -22.37 -1.50
CA GLU A 142 20.96 -21.47 -0.35
C GLU A 142 19.53 -20.98 -0.11
N ILE A 143 19.13 -20.90 1.16
CA ILE A 143 17.84 -20.36 1.58
C ILE A 143 18.00 -18.88 1.94
N VAL A 144 17.15 -18.04 1.35
CA VAL A 144 16.98 -16.62 1.69
C VAL A 144 15.69 -16.42 2.46
N MET A 145 15.73 -15.61 3.52
CA MET A 145 14.55 -15.14 4.25
C MET A 145 14.19 -13.73 3.78
N TYR A 146 13.00 -13.57 3.21
CA TYR A 146 12.45 -12.27 2.83
C TYR A 146 11.47 -11.77 3.89
N THR A 147 11.44 -10.45 4.07
CA THR A 147 10.41 -9.74 4.83
C THR A 147 9.57 -8.85 3.91
N LEU A 148 8.27 -8.76 4.20
CA LEU A 148 7.36 -7.80 3.61
C LEU A 148 6.69 -7.00 4.73
N ALA A 149 7.00 -5.71 4.83
CA ALA A 149 6.39 -4.82 5.82
C ALA A 149 5.19 -4.11 5.21
N ILE A 150 4.03 -4.23 5.88
CA ILE A 150 2.75 -3.66 5.45
C ILE A 150 2.30 -2.69 6.53
N THR A 151 2.26 -1.40 6.20
CA THR A 151 1.75 -0.34 7.07
C THR A 151 0.39 0.10 6.56
N LEU A 152 -0.63 0.04 7.43
CA LEU A 152 -2.00 0.39 7.08
C LEU A 152 -2.43 1.65 7.82
N PRO A 153 -3.15 2.59 7.19
CA PRO A 153 -3.88 3.63 7.91
C PRO A 153 -4.85 3.03 8.93
N GLU A 154 -5.22 3.84 9.91
CA GLU A 154 -6.24 3.52 10.90
C GLU A 154 -7.61 3.35 10.23
N GLY A 155 -8.40 2.37 10.70
CA GLY A 155 -9.70 2.04 10.10
C GLY A 155 -9.82 0.57 9.69
N ILE A 156 -10.60 0.32 8.65
CA ILE A 156 -10.96 -1.03 8.19
C ILE A 156 -10.37 -1.29 6.80
N VAL A 157 -9.70 -2.43 6.65
CA VAL A 157 -9.26 -2.99 5.37
C VAL A 157 -10.13 -4.22 5.08
N PRO A 158 -11.11 -4.13 4.15
CA PRO A 158 -12.09 -5.21 3.95
C PRO A 158 -11.48 -6.51 3.44
N SER A 159 -10.48 -6.40 2.57
CA SER A 159 -9.64 -7.51 2.10
C SER A 159 -8.28 -6.98 1.66
N LEU A 160 -7.26 -7.82 1.82
CA LEU A 160 -5.88 -7.51 1.47
C LEU A 160 -5.23 -8.74 0.83
N GLN A 161 -4.62 -8.56 -0.33
CA GLN A 161 -3.88 -9.59 -1.03
C GLN A 161 -2.43 -9.14 -1.23
N VAL A 162 -1.50 -10.04 -0.95
CA VAL A 162 -0.09 -9.87 -1.29
C VAL A 162 0.29 -10.94 -2.30
N ILE A 163 0.88 -10.53 -3.42
CA ILE A 163 1.49 -11.44 -4.40
C ILE A 163 2.99 -11.19 -4.42
N ASP A 164 3.77 -12.15 -3.94
CA ASP A 164 5.22 -12.17 -4.12
C ASP A 164 5.56 -12.81 -5.45
N GLN A 165 6.18 -12.06 -6.35
CA GLN A 165 6.53 -12.51 -7.69
C GLN A 165 7.95 -13.05 -7.67
N LEU A 166 8.09 -14.32 -7.27
CA LEU A 166 9.40 -14.96 -7.25
C LEU A 166 9.95 -15.03 -8.67
N PRO A 167 11.21 -14.62 -8.91
CA PRO A 167 11.84 -14.83 -10.21
C PRO A 167 12.12 -16.33 -10.41
N GLU A 168 12.15 -16.77 -11.67
CA GLU A 168 12.77 -18.05 -12.03
C GLU A 168 14.19 -18.10 -11.42
N GLY A 169 14.55 -19.24 -10.85
CA GLY A 169 15.74 -19.44 -10.04
C GLY A 169 15.53 -19.32 -8.53
N LEU A 170 14.36 -18.86 -8.07
CA LEU A 170 13.93 -18.95 -6.66
C LEU A 170 12.63 -19.76 -6.54
N ALA A 171 12.59 -20.68 -5.59
CA ALA A 171 11.38 -21.43 -5.24
C ALA A 171 10.97 -21.17 -3.78
N TYR A 172 9.68 -20.99 -3.55
CA TYR A 172 9.14 -20.82 -2.19
C TYR A 172 9.30 -22.10 -1.36
N VAL A 173 9.86 -21.97 -0.15
CA VAL A 173 9.89 -23.07 0.83
C VAL A 173 8.52 -23.15 1.49
N VAL A 174 7.67 -24.06 1.00
CA VAL A 174 6.27 -24.19 1.42
C VAL A 174 6.13 -24.35 2.94
N GLY A 175 5.22 -23.56 3.52
CA GLY A 175 4.92 -23.60 4.96
C GLY A 175 5.83 -22.73 5.83
N THR A 176 6.69 -21.91 5.24
CA THR A 176 7.58 -21.00 5.98
C THR A 176 7.01 -19.60 6.22
N LEU A 177 5.87 -19.26 5.59
CA LEU A 177 5.19 -17.99 5.86
C LEU A 177 4.87 -17.85 7.35
N SER A 178 5.32 -16.75 7.94
CA SER A 178 4.95 -16.32 9.28
C SER A 178 4.56 -14.86 9.28
N ILE A 179 3.69 -14.49 10.22
CA ILE A 179 3.11 -13.15 10.35
C ILE A 179 3.50 -12.61 11.73
N ASP A 180 4.19 -11.48 11.75
CA ASP A 180 4.59 -10.77 12.95
C ASP A 180 3.73 -9.51 13.11
N THR A 181 2.84 -9.53 14.10
CA THR A 181 1.95 -8.41 14.44
C THR A 181 2.45 -7.65 15.68
N GLY A 182 3.72 -7.83 16.08
CA GLY A 182 4.26 -7.20 17.30
C GLY A 182 4.26 -5.68 17.27
N ASN A 183 4.22 -5.07 16.08
CA ASN A 183 4.12 -3.62 15.87
C ASN A 183 2.80 -3.21 15.19
N PHE A 184 1.75 -4.00 15.37
CA PHE A 184 0.42 -3.77 14.79
C PHE A 184 -0.65 -3.72 15.88
N ASN A 185 -1.23 -2.54 16.14
CA ASN A 185 -2.35 -2.36 17.05
C ASN A 185 -3.65 -2.55 16.28
N GLY A 186 -4.25 -3.72 16.45
CA GLY A 186 -5.46 -4.08 15.72
C GLY A 186 -5.65 -5.59 15.61
N SER A 187 -6.30 -6.02 14.54
CA SER A 187 -6.55 -7.44 14.25
C SER A 187 -6.11 -7.77 12.83
N VAL A 188 -5.18 -8.71 12.71
CA VAL A 188 -4.82 -9.37 11.45
C VAL A 188 -5.33 -10.80 11.51
N PRO A 189 -6.26 -11.22 10.63
CA PRO A 189 -6.76 -12.59 10.63
C PRO A 189 -5.69 -13.55 10.11
N ALA A 190 -5.94 -14.85 10.29
CA ALA A 190 -5.12 -15.87 9.63
C ALA A 190 -5.19 -15.70 8.10
N ALA A 191 -4.03 -15.73 7.44
CA ALA A 191 -3.94 -15.68 6.00
C ALA A 191 -4.20 -17.05 5.36
N SER A 192 -4.75 -17.06 4.16
CA SER A 192 -4.64 -18.22 3.26
C SER A 192 -3.49 -18.02 2.28
N VAL A 193 -2.73 -19.08 2.04
CA VAL A 193 -1.56 -19.05 1.15
C VAL A 193 -1.78 -20.01 0.00
N THR A 194 -1.57 -19.53 -1.22
CA THR A 194 -1.54 -20.33 -2.44
C THR A 194 -0.20 -20.12 -3.12
N ALA A 195 0.58 -21.20 -3.28
CA ALA A 195 1.87 -21.21 -3.96
C ALA A 195 2.12 -22.61 -4.54
N GLY A 196 2.70 -22.69 -5.75
CA GLY A 196 3.00 -23.97 -6.40
C GLY A 196 4.30 -24.62 -5.90
N GLY A 197 5.23 -23.82 -5.36
CA GLY A 197 6.47 -24.28 -4.76
C GLY A 197 7.56 -24.63 -5.78
N ASP A 198 7.29 -24.50 -7.08
CA ASP A 198 8.28 -24.61 -8.13
C ASP A 198 9.03 -23.26 -8.30
N SER A 199 10.06 -23.29 -9.14
CA SER A 199 10.89 -22.12 -9.47
C SER A 199 10.07 -21.06 -10.19
N GLY A 200 10.14 -19.82 -9.70
CA GLY A 200 9.38 -18.70 -10.25
C GLY A 200 7.88 -18.71 -9.96
N ASP A 201 7.39 -19.66 -9.15
CA ASP A 201 5.99 -19.66 -8.74
C ASP A 201 5.69 -18.51 -7.78
N ASP A 202 4.66 -17.72 -8.10
CA ASP A 202 4.18 -16.66 -7.25
C ASP A 202 3.63 -17.20 -5.91
N ILE A 203 3.82 -16.42 -4.84
CA ILE A 203 3.19 -16.66 -3.54
C ILE A 203 2.01 -15.69 -3.41
N THR A 204 0.79 -16.20 -3.44
CA THR A 204 -0.42 -15.41 -3.16
C THR A 204 -0.85 -15.59 -1.70
N ILE A 205 -0.95 -14.48 -0.98
CA ILE A 205 -1.31 -14.41 0.44
C ILE A 205 -2.56 -13.55 0.57
N ASP A 206 -3.68 -14.16 0.94
CA ASP A 206 -4.96 -13.48 1.09
C ASP A 206 -5.35 -13.34 2.56
N PHE A 207 -5.82 -12.15 2.89
CA PHE A 207 -6.39 -11.82 4.19
C PHE A 207 -7.87 -11.46 4.04
N GLY A 208 -8.65 -11.84 5.05
CA GLY A 208 -9.98 -11.27 5.27
C GLY A 208 -9.88 -9.84 5.83
N VAL A 209 -10.89 -9.45 6.59
CA VAL A 209 -10.96 -8.12 7.19
C VAL A 209 -9.81 -7.91 8.18
N ILE A 210 -9.03 -6.85 7.98
CA ILE A 210 -8.04 -6.33 8.92
C ILE A 210 -8.58 -5.04 9.53
N THR A 211 -8.36 -4.86 10.83
CA THR A 211 -8.71 -3.61 11.52
C THR A 211 -7.44 -3.01 12.11
N THR A 212 -7.17 -1.76 11.82
CA THR A 212 -6.12 -0.96 12.46
C THR A 212 -6.79 -0.04 13.47
N THR A 213 -6.40 -0.11 14.74
CA THR A 213 -7.03 0.66 15.82
C THR A 213 -6.89 2.16 15.56
N ALA A 214 -7.99 2.91 15.69
CA ALA A 214 -7.97 4.37 15.55
C ALA A 214 -7.53 5.07 16.84
N ASP A 215 -6.23 4.98 17.16
CA ASP A 215 -5.61 5.60 18.35
C ASP A 215 -4.73 6.82 18.03
N ASN A 216 -4.65 7.21 16.76
CA ASN A 216 -3.82 8.29 16.24
C ASN A 216 -2.32 8.11 16.55
N ASP A 217 -1.85 6.85 16.57
CA ASP A 217 -0.44 6.47 16.74
C ASP A 217 0.08 5.69 15.53
N ALA A 218 0.63 6.43 14.56
CA ALA A 218 1.20 5.86 13.34
C ALA A 218 2.38 4.88 13.59
N THR A 219 2.96 4.82 14.80
CA THR A 219 4.12 3.95 15.08
C THR A 219 3.75 2.48 15.23
N ASN A 220 2.47 2.18 15.49
CA ASN A 220 1.98 0.84 15.79
C ASN A 220 1.08 0.26 14.68
N ASN A 221 1.22 0.74 13.45
CA ASN A 221 0.32 0.39 12.33
C ASN A 221 0.95 -0.57 11.31
N THR A 222 2.00 -1.34 11.69
CA THR A 222 2.75 -2.19 10.76
C THR A 222 2.84 -3.64 11.21
N PHE A 223 2.40 -4.58 10.36
CA PHE A 223 2.70 -6.01 10.52
C PHE A 223 3.68 -6.46 9.42
N THR A 224 4.42 -7.52 9.71
CA THR A 224 5.47 -8.03 8.81
C THR A 224 5.21 -9.48 8.44
N LEU A 225 5.27 -9.79 7.16
CA LEU A 225 5.31 -11.16 6.65
C LEU A 225 6.76 -11.60 6.51
N ARG A 226 7.08 -12.84 6.89
CA ARG A 226 8.37 -13.47 6.66
C ARG A 226 8.19 -14.78 5.94
N PHE A 227 8.98 -15.06 4.92
CA PHE A 227 8.95 -16.34 4.21
C PHE A 227 10.34 -16.68 3.64
N GLN A 228 10.57 -17.97 3.41
CA GLN A 228 11.84 -18.46 2.87
C GLN A 228 11.71 -18.84 1.39
N ALA A 229 12.74 -18.55 0.60
CA ALA A 229 12.90 -19.06 -0.76
C ALA A 229 14.27 -19.75 -0.90
N GLN A 230 14.37 -20.75 -1.77
CA GLN A 230 15.59 -21.47 -2.07
C GLN A 230 16.08 -21.11 -3.47
N VAL A 231 17.40 -20.89 -3.63
CA VAL A 231 18.03 -20.76 -4.95
C VAL A 231 18.04 -22.11 -5.64
N MET A 232 17.44 -22.19 -6.81
CA MET A 232 17.26 -23.43 -7.56
C MET A 232 18.46 -23.75 -8.44
N ASP A 233 18.68 -25.05 -8.66
CA ASP A 233 19.70 -25.58 -9.57
C ASP A 233 19.11 -25.65 -10.98
N GLU A 234 19.35 -24.62 -11.79
CA GLU A 234 18.79 -24.47 -13.13
C GLU A 234 19.86 -23.98 -14.11
N ASP A 235 19.76 -24.38 -15.38
CA ASP A 235 20.78 -24.11 -16.41
C ASP A 235 21.04 -22.61 -16.62
N ASP A 236 20.05 -21.75 -16.41
CA ASP A 236 20.13 -20.29 -16.58
C ASP A 236 20.46 -19.53 -15.27
N VAL A 237 20.63 -20.24 -14.16
CA VAL A 237 20.95 -19.70 -12.83
C VAL A 237 22.43 -19.93 -12.56
N ILE A 238 23.27 -19.01 -13.04
CA ILE A 238 24.72 -19.20 -13.12
C ILE A 238 25.42 -18.26 -12.12
N GLY A 239 26.44 -18.76 -11.42
CA GLY A 239 27.26 -17.97 -10.47
C GLY A 239 28.74 -17.85 -10.83
N LEU A 240 29.09 -18.13 -12.08
CA LEU A 240 30.46 -18.07 -12.58
C LEU A 240 30.99 -16.63 -12.71
N ASN A 241 32.32 -16.48 -12.72
CA ASN A 241 33.01 -15.19 -12.78
C ASN A 241 32.48 -14.32 -13.96
N PRO A 242 32.47 -12.97 -13.88
CA PRO A 242 31.74 -12.13 -14.81
C PRO A 242 32.29 -12.27 -16.23
N PRO A 243 31.39 -12.19 -17.23
CA PRO A 243 30.01 -11.69 -17.13
C PRO A 243 28.93 -12.76 -16.85
N GLY A 244 29.23 -13.87 -16.17
CA GLY A 244 28.31 -15.02 -16.05
C GLY A 244 27.35 -15.06 -14.85
N GLN A 245 27.25 -14.05 -14.00
CA GLN A 245 26.40 -14.12 -12.80
C GLN A 245 24.94 -13.74 -13.09
N THR A 246 24.01 -14.58 -12.65
CA THR A 246 22.57 -14.30 -12.68
C THR A 246 22.18 -13.45 -11.47
N THR A 247 21.45 -12.35 -11.72
CA THR A 247 20.80 -11.56 -10.67
C THR A 247 19.32 -11.90 -10.64
N LEU A 248 18.85 -12.39 -9.50
CA LEU A 248 17.45 -12.72 -9.25
C LEU A 248 16.81 -11.52 -8.55
N VAL A 249 15.83 -10.90 -9.23
CA VAL A 249 15.11 -9.73 -8.73
C VAL A 249 13.77 -10.18 -8.18
N ASN A 250 13.57 -10.05 -6.87
CA ASN A 250 12.30 -10.35 -6.25
C ASN A 250 11.53 -9.07 -5.91
N ARG A 251 10.25 -9.02 -6.28
CA ARG A 251 9.31 -7.94 -6.00
C ARG A 251 7.97 -8.51 -5.58
N ALA A 252 7.26 -7.80 -4.71
CA ALA A 252 5.89 -8.12 -4.34
C ALA A 252 4.92 -6.99 -4.72
N THR A 253 3.64 -7.33 -4.75
CA THR A 253 2.55 -6.36 -4.86
C THR A 253 1.55 -6.55 -3.73
N LEU A 254 0.94 -5.45 -3.30
CA LEU A 254 -0.13 -5.40 -2.31
C LEU A 254 -1.39 -4.87 -2.99
N GLN A 255 -2.54 -5.48 -2.76
CA GLN A 255 -3.84 -4.99 -3.22
C GLN A 255 -4.83 -4.93 -2.05
N ILE A 256 -5.51 -3.81 -1.91
CA ILE A 256 -6.61 -3.63 -0.95
C ILE A 256 -7.92 -3.62 -1.71
N SER A 257 -8.82 -4.56 -1.41
CA SER A 257 -10.09 -4.72 -2.12
C SER A 257 -9.89 -4.75 -3.65
N SER A 258 -10.52 -3.83 -4.39
CA SER A 258 -10.36 -3.70 -5.85
C SER A 258 -9.53 -2.48 -6.26
N GLN A 259 -8.78 -1.88 -5.34
CA GLN A 259 -7.92 -0.72 -5.61
C GLN A 259 -6.72 -1.13 -6.48
N PRO A 260 -6.03 -0.17 -7.12
CA PRO A 260 -4.77 -0.43 -7.81
C PRO A 260 -3.73 -1.09 -6.90
N THR A 261 -2.85 -1.89 -7.48
CA THR A 261 -1.77 -2.55 -6.73
C THR A 261 -0.69 -1.56 -6.30
N ILE A 262 -0.16 -1.78 -5.10
CA ILE A 262 0.96 -1.04 -4.51
C ILE A 262 2.20 -1.94 -4.61
N PRO A 263 3.19 -1.61 -5.45
CA PRO A 263 4.40 -2.42 -5.57
C PRO A 263 5.35 -2.21 -4.40
N SER A 264 6.10 -3.25 -4.02
CA SER A 264 7.29 -3.10 -3.19
C SER A 264 8.47 -2.54 -4.00
N ASN A 265 9.56 -2.21 -3.30
CA ASN A 265 10.87 -2.10 -3.92
C ASN A 265 11.38 -3.45 -4.45
N ASP A 266 12.39 -3.39 -5.32
CA ASP A 266 13.17 -4.57 -5.73
C ASP A 266 14.12 -5.01 -4.63
N VAL A 267 14.26 -6.32 -4.47
CA VAL A 267 15.31 -6.95 -3.68
C VAL A 267 16.09 -7.90 -4.57
N ASN A 268 17.35 -7.56 -4.83
CA ASN A 268 18.21 -8.27 -5.76
C ASN A 268 19.16 -9.19 -5.01
N VAL A 269 19.27 -10.44 -5.44
CA VAL A 269 20.30 -11.39 -5.02
C VAL A 269 21.12 -11.83 -6.23
N THR A 270 22.41 -12.07 -6.04
CA THR A 270 23.33 -12.47 -7.12
C THR A 270 23.82 -13.87 -6.87
N VAL A 271 23.71 -14.73 -7.88
CA VAL A 271 24.19 -16.10 -7.75
C VAL A 271 25.71 -16.13 -7.84
N VAL A 272 26.34 -16.90 -6.95
CA VAL A 272 27.78 -17.08 -6.86
C VAL A 272 28.12 -18.56 -6.75
N GLU A 273 29.10 -18.99 -7.52
CA GLU A 273 29.60 -20.37 -7.56
C GLU A 273 31.13 -20.41 -7.47
N PRO A 274 31.71 -21.53 -7.01
CA PRO A 274 33.15 -21.72 -7.09
C PRO A 274 33.55 -22.06 -8.53
N GLN A 275 34.74 -21.65 -8.95
CA GLN A 275 35.28 -21.99 -10.27
C GLN A 275 36.69 -22.55 -10.13
N MET A 276 36.84 -23.87 -10.24
CA MET A 276 38.11 -24.54 -9.96
C MET A 276 38.93 -24.78 -11.23
N GLU A 277 40.19 -24.38 -11.21
CA GLU A 277 41.19 -24.67 -12.23
C GLU A 277 42.27 -25.60 -11.66
N ILE A 278 42.79 -26.51 -12.48
CA ILE A 278 43.91 -27.39 -12.11
C ILE A 278 45.00 -27.36 -13.18
N SER A 279 46.25 -27.20 -12.75
CA SER A 279 47.42 -27.36 -13.61
C SER A 279 48.35 -28.44 -13.04
N LYS A 280 49.03 -29.16 -13.94
CA LYS A 280 49.93 -30.26 -13.60
C LYS A 280 51.22 -30.15 -14.39
N THR A 281 52.35 -30.20 -13.70
CA THR A 281 53.68 -30.12 -14.33
C THR A 281 54.61 -31.22 -13.80
N PHE A 282 55.56 -31.61 -14.65
CA PHE A 282 56.68 -32.48 -14.28
C PHE A 282 57.97 -31.67 -14.20
N ASN A 283 58.84 -32.01 -13.25
CA ASN A 283 60.20 -31.49 -13.17
C ASN A 283 61.20 -32.61 -12.83
N PRO A 284 62.11 -32.99 -13.74
CA PRO A 284 62.19 -32.56 -15.14
C PRO A 284 61.02 -33.09 -15.99
N ASP A 285 60.79 -32.50 -17.17
CA ASP A 285 59.74 -32.89 -18.13
C ASP A 285 60.14 -34.09 -19.04
N ARG A 286 61.37 -34.60 -18.85
CA ARG A 286 61.92 -35.80 -19.47
C ARG A 286 62.82 -36.53 -18.49
N ALA A 287 62.72 -37.86 -18.45
CA ALA A 287 63.51 -38.71 -17.55
C ALA A 287 63.68 -40.14 -18.13
N ALA A 288 64.70 -40.86 -17.68
CA ALA A 288 64.95 -42.26 -18.02
C ALA A 288 64.23 -43.23 -17.06
N ALA A 289 64.26 -44.53 -17.38
CA ALA A 289 63.73 -45.56 -16.50
C ALA A 289 64.47 -45.55 -15.15
N ASN A 290 63.72 -45.50 -14.05
CA ASN A 290 64.17 -45.36 -12.65
C ASN A 290 64.61 -43.95 -12.20
N ASP A 291 64.50 -42.93 -13.05
CA ASP A 291 64.67 -41.55 -12.61
C ASP A 291 63.47 -41.09 -11.77
N VAL A 292 63.72 -40.18 -10.82
CA VAL A 292 62.67 -39.55 -10.02
C VAL A 292 62.25 -38.25 -10.70
N VAL A 293 60.95 -38.12 -11.00
CA VAL A 293 60.35 -36.86 -11.45
C VAL A 293 59.48 -36.27 -10.35
N GLN A 294 59.60 -34.97 -10.11
CA GLN A 294 58.66 -34.24 -9.26
C GLN A 294 57.40 -33.95 -10.07
N VAL A 295 56.24 -34.20 -9.45
CA VAL A 295 54.93 -33.83 -10.00
C VAL A 295 54.37 -32.70 -9.15
N THR A 296 54.06 -31.57 -9.78
CA THR A 296 53.39 -30.45 -9.12
C THR A 296 51.97 -30.34 -9.64
N LEU A 297 51.01 -30.24 -8.71
CA LEU A 297 49.61 -29.96 -8.98
C LEU A 297 49.27 -28.62 -8.32
N ILE A 298 48.71 -27.68 -9.08
CA ILE A 298 48.19 -26.42 -8.56
C ILE A 298 46.70 -26.42 -8.81
N VAL A 299 45.92 -26.28 -7.74
CA VAL A 299 44.47 -26.11 -7.79
C VAL A 299 44.17 -24.67 -7.39
N THR A 300 43.38 -23.97 -8.20
CA THR A 300 43.06 -22.55 -8.00
C THR A 300 41.55 -22.35 -8.07
N ASN A 301 40.97 -21.67 -7.09
CA ASN A 301 39.61 -21.17 -7.20
C ASN A 301 39.65 -19.78 -7.83
N THR A 302 39.01 -19.63 -8.97
CA THR A 302 38.85 -18.40 -9.74
C THR A 302 37.44 -17.82 -9.63
N GLY A 303 36.54 -18.48 -8.87
CA GLY A 303 35.17 -18.05 -8.61
C GLY A 303 35.02 -17.19 -7.35
N TYR A 304 33.78 -16.83 -7.03
CA TYR A 304 33.45 -15.83 -6.01
C TYR A 304 33.29 -16.38 -4.60
N ILE A 305 32.97 -17.65 -4.47
CA ILE A 305 32.82 -18.32 -3.18
C ILE A 305 33.85 -19.43 -3.02
N ARG A 306 34.10 -19.83 -1.78
CA ARG A 306 35.01 -20.94 -1.48
C ARG A 306 34.52 -22.22 -2.17
N GLY A 307 35.39 -22.85 -2.97
CA GLY A 307 35.21 -24.26 -3.31
C GLY A 307 35.44 -25.10 -2.05
N ILE A 308 34.39 -25.82 -1.60
CA ILE A 308 34.44 -26.75 -0.47
C ILE A 308 34.64 -28.17 -1.00
#